data_AF-A0A7K1ABG1-F1
#
_entry.id   AF-A0A7K1ABG1-F1
#
_cell.length_a   1.000
_cell.length_b   1.000
_cell.length_c   1.000
_cell.angle_alpha   90.00
_cell.angle_beta   90.00
_cell.angle_gamma   90.00
#
_symmetry.space_group_name_H-M   'P 1'
#
loop_
_entity.id
_entity.type
_entity.pdbx_description
1 polymer ?
#
loop_
_entity_poly.entity_id
_entity_poly.type
_entity_poly.pdbx_seq_one_letter_code
_entity_poly.pdbx_strand_id
1 'polypeptide(L)'
;MSTAVETGYKYRWLVLTVVLVAEIMDLFDATIVNVAGPTLAQKLSASNTDLQWVIGGYALALGSGLILGGRLGDRFGRRNMFLFGLAGFTLVSLLCAIAPNIESLIVFRFVQGFLGAMLLPQGFGLIRESFPPKEFGKAFAAYGPAFGLGGILGPVIGGFLIEANIFDLGWRAVFLVNLPIGIVSFVLAAKYLPKNVPDKSVKIDLLGSFLVILASGMLVYPLIKG
;
A
#
# COMPACT_ATOMS: atom_id res chain seq x y z
N MET A 1 -31.42 15.73 14.82
CA MET A 1 -30.54 15.11 13.80
C MET A 1 -29.28 15.91 13.46
N SER A 2 -29.18 17.21 13.80
CA SER A 2 -28.02 18.07 13.46
C SER A 2 -26.74 17.84 14.32
N THR A 3 -26.87 17.38 15.57
CA THR A 3 -25.77 17.34 16.55
C THR A 3 -24.78 16.18 16.36
N ALA A 4 -25.18 15.09 15.68
CA ALA A 4 -24.32 13.92 15.47
C ALA A 4 -23.25 14.15 14.37
N VAL A 5 -23.52 15.02 13.40
CA VAL A 5 -22.58 15.35 12.33
C VAL A 5 -21.44 16.26 12.83
N GLU A 6 -21.69 17.05 13.89
CA GLU A 6 -20.68 17.97 14.43
C GLU A 6 -19.62 17.29 15.30
N THR A 7 -19.94 16.16 15.95
CA THR A 7 -19.06 15.58 16.98
C THR A 7 -18.01 14.61 16.43
N GLY A 8 -18.17 14.09 15.20
CA GLY A 8 -17.23 13.18 14.55
C GLY A 8 -17.16 11.79 15.19
N TYR A 9 -16.47 10.85 14.53
CA TYR A 9 -16.32 9.50 15.06
C TYR A 9 -15.45 9.48 16.33
N LYS A 10 -15.83 8.68 17.34
CA LYS A 10 -15.15 8.62 18.65
C LYS A 10 -13.66 8.32 18.55
N TYR A 11 -13.25 7.47 17.61
CA TYR A 11 -11.86 7.05 17.43
C TYR A 11 -11.20 7.71 16.21
N ARG A 12 -11.70 8.86 15.73
CA ARG A 12 -11.23 9.49 14.47
C ARG A 12 -9.71 9.71 14.38
N TRP A 13 -9.06 10.13 15.47
CA TRP A 13 -7.61 10.30 15.50
C TRP A 13 -6.86 8.96 15.44
N LEU A 14 -7.42 7.92 16.06
CA LEU A 14 -6.92 6.55 15.95
C LEU A 14 -7.08 6.01 14.52
N VAL A 15 -8.22 6.31 13.86
CA VAL A 15 -8.43 6.01 12.43
C VAL A 15 -7.36 6.69 11.59
N LEU A 16 -7.10 7.99 11.80
CA LEU A 16 -6.05 8.73 11.09
C LEU A 16 -4.68 8.06 11.29
N THR A 17 -4.30 7.74 12.52
CA THR A 17 -3.01 7.08 12.80
C THR A 17 -2.90 5.74 12.10
N VAL A 18 -3.93 4.89 12.17
CA VAL A 18 -3.90 3.57 11.53
C VAL A 18 -3.83 3.68 10.01
N VAL A 19 -4.58 4.61 9.43
CA VAL A 19 -4.52 4.89 7.98
C VAL A 19 -3.13 5.37 7.60
N LEU A 20 -2.60 6.40 8.26
CA LEU A 20 -1.26 6.94 7.95
C LEU A 20 -0.16 5.89 8.12
N VAL A 21 -0.21 5.06 9.16
CA VAL A 21 0.79 3.99 9.36
C VAL A 21 0.71 2.95 8.25
N ALA A 22 -0.49 2.55 7.83
CA ALA A 22 -0.67 1.59 6.73
C ALA A 22 -0.20 2.17 5.38
N GLU A 23 -0.46 3.45 5.12
CA GLU A 23 0.00 4.11 3.89
C GLU A 23 1.51 4.39 3.92
N ILE A 24 2.10 4.72 5.08
CA ILE A 24 3.56 4.83 5.25
C ILE A 24 4.22 3.47 5.07
N MET A 25 3.59 2.37 5.51
CA MET A 25 4.08 1.02 5.27
C MET A 25 4.21 0.74 3.76
N ASP A 26 3.22 1.11 2.96
CA ASP A 26 3.26 1.03 1.49
C ASP A 26 4.42 1.88 0.91
N LEU A 27 4.57 3.11 1.41
CA LEU A 27 5.68 3.99 1.03
C LEU A 27 7.05 3.42 1.40
N PHE A 28 7.20 2.84 2.58
CA PHE A 28 8.42 2.17 3.03
C PHE A 28 8.74 0.98 2.13
N ASP A 29 7.77 0.13 1.84
CA ASP A 29 7.94 -1.00 0.96
C ASP A 29 8.43 -0.57 -0.44
N ALA A 30 7.83 0.47 -1.02
CA ALA A 30 8.28 1.00 -2.31
C ALA A 30 9.68 1.62 -2.27
N THR A 31 10.03 2.34 -1.20
CA THR A 31 11.31 3.07 -1.10
C THR A 31 12.48 2.20 -0.68
N ILE A 32 12.28 1.28 0.27
CA ILE A 32 13.33 0.39 0.76
C ILE A 32 13.80 -0.56 -0.35
N VAL A 33 12.88 -1.04 -1.19
CA VAL A 33 13.24 -1.93 -2.31
C VAL A 33 14.21 -1.27 -3.29
N ASN A 34 14.13 0.06 -3.48
CA ASN A 34 15.12 0.79 -4.29
C ASN A 34 16.53 0.73 -3.69
N VAL A 35 16.62 0.79 -2.36
CA VAL A 35 17.91 0.65 -1.64
C VAL A 35 18.42 -0.78 -1.69
N ALA A 36 17.52 -1.77 -1.67
CA ALA A 36 17.85 -3.20 -1.72
C ALA A 36 18.27 -3.70 -3.11
N GLY A 37 18.00 -2.92 -4.16
CA GLY A 37 18.20 -3.31 -5.56
C GLY A 37 19.54 -4.00 -5.85
N PRO A 38 20.70 -3.43 -5.47
CA PRO A 38 22.00 -4.05 -5.71
C PRO A 38 22.15 -5.44 -5.06
N THR A 39 21.77 -5.58 -3.78
CA THR A 39 21.85 -6.86 -3.05
C THR A 39 20.89 -7.90 -3.64
N LEU A 40 19.70 -7.45 -4.08
CA LEU A 40 18.69 -8.29 -4.71
C LEU A 40 19.17 -8.82 -6.06
N ALA A 41 19.74 -7.95 -6.90
CA ALA A 41 20.32 -8.36 -8.17
C ALA A 41 21.46 -9.35 -8.01
N GLN A 42 22.35 -9.14 -7.04
CA GLN A 42 23.44 -10.06 -6.77
C GLN A 42 22.93 -11.43 -6.29
N LYS A 43 21.98 -11.47 -5.35
CA LYS A 43 21.50 -12.72 -4.72
C LYS A 43 20.54 -13.52 -5.60
N LEU A 44 19.81 -12.87 -6.51
CA LEU A 44 18.85 -13.52 -7.41
C LEU A 44 19.34 -13.59 -8.86
N SER A 45 20.59 -13.17 -9.13
CA SER A 45 21.15 -13.06 -10.48
C SER A 45 20.25 -12.25 -11.43
N ALA A 46 19.66 -11.17 -10.92
CA ALA A 46 18.69 -10.36 -11.65
C ALA A 46 19.39 -9.38 -12.61
N SER A 47 18.81 -9.19 -13.79
CA SER A 47 19.22 -8.14 -14.71
C SER A 47 18.70 -6.76 -14.27
N ASN A 48 19.21 -5.70 -14.88
CA ASN A 48 18.68 -4.34 -14.67
C ASN A 48 17.20 -4.24 -15.07
N THR A 49 16.80 -4.92 -16.15
CA THR A 49 15.40 -4.98 -16.58
C THR A 49 14.53 -5.67 -15.55
N ASP A 50 15.03 -6.73 -14.89
CA ASP A 50 14.28 -7.41 -13.84
C ASP A 50 14.07 -6.51 -12.62
N LEU A 51 15.10 -5.77 -12.19
CA LEU A 51 14.96 -4.79 -11.11
C LEU A 51 13.92 -3.70 -11.44
N GLN A 52 13.90 -3.24 -12.70
CA GLN A 52 12.87 -2.31 -13.17
C GLN A 52 11.47 -2.92 -13.12
N TRP A 53 11.30 -4.22 -13.37
CA TRP A 53 10.01 -4.89 -13.18
C TRP A 53 9.64 -5.08 -11.71
N VAL A 54 10.60 -5.35 -10.82
CA VAL A 54 10.37 -5.44 -9.36
C VAL A 54 9.84 -4.12 -8.79
N ILE A 55 10.39 -2.99 -9.23
CA ILE A 55 10.02 -1.66 -8.74
C ILE A 55 8.84 -1.10 -9.55
N GLY A 56 8.97 -1.07 -10.88
CA GLY A 56 8.00 -0.50 -11.81
C GLY A 56 6.74 -1.33 -11.95
N GLY A 57 6.82 -2.66 -11.90
CA GLY A 57 5.66 -3.55 -11.94
C GLY A 57 4.73 -3.36 -10.74
N TYR A 58 5.31 -3.18 -9.55
CA TYR A 58 4.58 -2.77 -8.36
C TYR A 58 3.85 -1.44 -8.56
N ALA A 59 4.58 -0.39 -8.98
CA ALA A 59 4.02 0.95 -9.18
C ALA A 59 2.93 0.96 -10.26
N LEU A 60 3.11 0.18 -11.33
CA LEU A 60 2.15 -0.01 -12.41
C LEU A 60 0.86 -0.66 -11.90
N ALA A 61 0.97 -1.77 -11.16
CA ALA A 61 -0.17 -2.47 -10.58
C ALA A 61 -0.93 -1.59 -9.57
N LEU A 62 -0.17 -0.86 -8.75
CA LEU A 62 -0.71 0.09 -7.79
C LEU A 62 -1.49 1.18 -8.53
N GLY A 63 -0.82 1.95 -9.39
CA GLY A 63 -1.40 3.11 -10.07
C GLY A 63 -2.60 2.76 -10.95
N SER A 64 -2.50 1.70 -11.74
CA SER A 64 -3.62 1.25 -12.59
C SER A 64 -4.80 0.68 -11.78
N GLY A 65 -4.52 0.10 -10.62
CA GLY A 65 -5.53 -0.47 -9.74
C GLY A 65 -6.28 0.57 -8.89
N LEU A 66 -5.76 1.80 -8.71
CA LEU A 66 -6.33 2.77 -7.75
C LEU A 66 -7.80 3.11 -8.06
N ILE A 67 -8.14 3.27 -9.34
CA ILE A 67 -9.51 3.58 -9.77
C ILE A 67 -10.45 2.42 -9.42
N LEU A 68 -10.03 1.19 -9.74
CA LEU A 68 -10.79 -0.01 -9.44
C LEU A 68 -10.94 -0.19 -7.92
N GLY A 69 -9.86 -0.04 -7.16
CA GLY A 69 -9.85 -0.16 -5.72
C GLY A 69 -10.79 0.84 -5.04
N GLY A 70 -10.80 2.10 -5.48
CA GLY A 70 -11.75 3.11 -4.99
C GLY A 70 -13.21 2.68 -5.19
N ARG A 71 -13.56 2.22 -6.40
CA ARG A 71 -14.92 1.74 -6.74
C ARG A 71 -15.32 0.49 -5.96
N LEU A 72 -14.40 -0.45 -5.78
CA LEU A 72 -14.61 -1.64 -4.95
C LEU A 72 -14.84 -1.24 -3.49
N GLY A 73 -14.13 -0.23 -3.00
CA GLY A 73 -14.33 0.38 -1.69
C GLY A 73 -15.74 0.92 -1.48
N ASP A 74 -16.21 1.72 -2.44
CA ASP A 74 -17.56 2.27 -2.41
C ASP A 74 -18.63 1.16 -2.42
N ARG A 75 -18.43 0.11 -3.22
CA ARG A 75 -19.40 -0.98 -3.37
C ARG A 75 -19.41 -1.99 -2.20
N PHE A 76 -18.23 -2.42 -1.75
CA PHE A 76 -18.07 -3.48 -0.74
C PHE A 76 -17.85 -2.94 0.69
N GLY A 77 -17.76 -1.62 0.82
CA GLY A 77 -17.50 -0.92 2.07
C GLY A 77 -16.00 -0.68 2.28
N ARG A 78 -15.65 0.58 2.54
CA ARG A 78 -14.25 1.04 2.67
C ARG A 78 -13.46 0.30 3.73
N ARG A 79 -14.05 0.07 4.90
CA ARG A 79 -13.41 -0.71 5.97
C ARG A 79 -13.03 -2.12 5.52
N ASN A 80 -13.92 -2.81 4.80
CA ASN A 80 -13.68 -4.19 4.38
C ASN A 80 -12.58 -4.25 3.32
N MET A 81 -12.60 -3.32 2.37
CA MET A 81 -11.55 -3.21 1.36
C MET A 81 -10.21 -2.78 1.95
N PHE A 82 -10.19 -1.89 2.94
CA PHE A 82 -8.98 -1.52 3.67
C PHE A 82 -8.37 -2.73 4.37
N LEU A 83 -9.17 -3.52 5.09
CA LEU A 83 -8.70 -4.73 5.76
C LEU A 83 -8.24 -5.80 4.78
N PHE A 84 -8.95 -5.98 3.66
CA PHE A 84 -8.58 -6.91 2.60
C PHE A 84 -7.24 -6.53 1.97
N GLY A 85 -7.09 -5.26 1.56
CA GLY A 85 -5.86 -4.73 0.99
C GLY A 85 -4.69 -4.86 1.97
N LEU A 86 -4.89 -4.47 3.24
CA LEU A 86 -3.85 -4.53 4.27
C LEU A 86 -3.41 -5.97 4.58
N ALA A 87 -4.36 -6.89 4.78
CA ALA A 87 -4.06 -8.29 5.02
C ALA A 87 -3.33 -8.91 3.83
N GLY A 88 -3.86 -8.68 2.62
CA GLY A 88 -3.23 -9.16 1.40
C GLY A 88 -1.83 -8.60 1.22
N PHE A 89 -1.64 -7.29 1.36
CA PHE A 89 -0.34 -6.63 1.24
C PHE A 89 0.67 -7.25 2.22
N THR A 90 0.27 -7.43 3.47
CA THR A 90 1.13 -8.03 4.52
C THR A 90 1.51 -9.47 4.18
N LEU A 91 0.55 -10.29 3.73
CA LEU A 91 0.80 -11.67 3.34
C LEU A 91 1.69 -11.77 2.11
N VAL A 92 1.46 -10.93 1.09
CA VAL A 92 2.28 -10.93 -0.11
C VAL A 92 3.67 -10.38 0.16
N SER A 93 3.83 -9.46 1.13
CA SER A 93 5.16 -9.05 1.59
C SER A 93 5.95 -10.23 2.16
N LEU A 94 5.31 -11.13 2.91
CA LEU A 94 5.95 -12.38 3.31
C LEU A 94 6.33 -13.25 2.11
N LEU A 95 5.46 -13.35 1.09
CA LEU A 95 5.77 -14.08 -0.14
C LEU A 95 6.98 -13.48 -0.89
N CYS A 96 7.09 -12.15 -0.95
CA CYS A 96 8.27 -11.46 -1.47
C CYS A 96 9.54 -11.84 -0.70
N ALA A 97 9.48 -11.87 0.63
CA ALA A 97 10.62 -12.26 1.47
C ALA A 97 11.10 -13.70 1.22
N ILE A 98 10.18 -14.62 0.94
CA ILE A 98 10.52 -16.04 0.70
C ILE A 98 10.64 -16.37 -0.79
N ALA A 99 10.64 -15.38 -1.68
CA ALA A 99 10.70 -15.62 -3.11
C ALA A 99 11.97 -16.41 -3.49
N PRO A 100 11.84 -17.51 -4.25
CA PRO A 100 12.98 -18.37 -4.58
C PRO A 100 13.82 -17.82 -5.74
N ASN A 101 13.22 -17.02 -6.61
CA ASN A 101 13.86 -16.46 -7.80
C ASN A 101 13.24 -15.09 -8.15
N ILE A 102 13.88 -14.39 -9.09
CA ILE A 102 13.49 -13.04 -9.51
C ILE A 102 12.11 -12.99 -10.17
N GLU A 103 11.75 -13.98 -10.98
CA GLU A 103 10.46 -14.05 -11.67
C GLU A 103 9.30 -14.11 -10.67
N SER A 104 9.43 -14.98 -9.66
CA SER A 104 8.45 -15.12 -8.57
C SER A 104 8.32 -13.81 -7.80
N LEU A 105 9.44 -13.15 -7.51
CA LEU A 105 9.43 -11.86 -6.83
C LEU A 105 8.70 -10.80 -7.65
N ILE A 106 8.97 -10.71 -8.96
CA ILE A 106 8.26 -9.76 -9.84
C ILE A 106 6.75 -10.00 -9.76
N VAL A 107 6.30 -11.24 -9.87
CA VAL A 107 4.86 -11.58 -9.76
C VAL A 107 4.30 -11.16 -8.40
N PHE A 108 4.99 -11.47 -7.30
CA PHE A 108 4.54 -11.06 -5.96
C PHE A 108 4.49 -9.54 -5.83
N ARG A 109 5.45 -8.80 -6.39
CA ARG A 109 5.44 -7.33 -6.42
C ARG A 109 4.24 -6.77 -7.18
N PHE A 110 3.88 -7.35 -8.31
CA PHE A 110 2.66 -6.98 -9.04
C PHE A 110 1.41 -7.18 -8.18
N VAL A 111 1.29 -8.35 -7.54
CA VAL A 111 0.15 -8.65 -6.66
C VAL A 111 0.14 -7.71 -5.44
N GLN A 112 1.30 -7.42 -4.86
CA GLN A 112 1.44 -6.54 -3.71
C GLN A 112 1.00 -5.11 -4.05
N GLY A 113 1.43 -4.57 -5.20
CA GLY A 113 1.01 -3.26 -5.69
C GLY A 113 -0.49 -3.19 -5.95
N PHE A 114 -1.07 -4.23 -6.56
CA PHE A 114 -2.52 -4.32 -6.74
C PHE A 114 -3.29 -4.32 -5.41
N LEU A 115 -2.77 -4.99 -4.38
CA LEU A 115 -3.38 -4.99 -3.04
C LEU A 115 -3.21 -3.64 -2.33
N GLY A 116 -2.10 -2.94 -2.55
CA GLY A 116 -1.93 -1.54 -2.16
C GLY A 116 -3.00 -0.64 -2.80
N ALA A 117 -3.38 -0.92 -4.05
CA ALA A 117 -4.44 -0.19 -4.75
C ALA A 117 -5.83 -0.41 -4.14
N MET A 118 -6.04 -1.57 -3.51
CA MET A 118 -7.25 -1.87 -2.74
C MET A 118 -7.27 -1.17 -1.37
N LEU A 119 -6.10 -0.79 -0.86
CA LEU A 119 -5.87 -0.20 0.46
C LEU A 119 -5.94 1.34 0.43
N LEU A 120 -5.10 2.00 -0.37
CA LEU A 120 -4.86 3.45 -0.32
C LEU A 120 -6.13 4.31 -0.52
N PRO A 121 -7.01 4.05 -1.51
CA PRO A 121 -8.21 4.86 -1.72
C PRO A 121 -9.18 4.82 -0.54
N GLN A 122 -9.11 3.76 0.27
CA GLN A 122 -9.99 3.60 1.43
C GLN A 122 -9.58 4.49 2.58
N GLY A 123 -8.27 4.75 2.75
CA GLY A 123 -7.74 5.63 3.79
C GLY A 123 -8.38 7.01 3.75
N PHE A 124 -8.31 7.67 2.59
CA PHE A 124 -8.95 8.97 2.36
C PHE A 124 -10.46 8.96 2.65
N GLY A 125 -11.17 7.92 2.21
CA GLY A 125 -12.60 7.81 2.44
C GLY A 125 -12.94 7.62 3.92
N LEU A 126 -12.21 6.74 4.62
CA LEU A 126 -12.38 6.50 6.05
C LEU A 126 -12.11 7.75 6.88
N ILE A 127 -11.11 8.56 6.50
CA ILE A 127 -10.84 9.84 7.15
C ILE A 127 -11.99 10.82 6.88
N ARG A 128 -12.44 10.94 5.63
CA ARG A 128 -13.56 11.82 5.27
C ARG A 128 -14.85 11.45 6.01
N GLU A 129 -15.09 10.17 6.24
CA GLU A 129 -16.25 9.67 6.98
C GLU A 129 -16.10 9.82 8.51
N SER A 130 -14.87 9.76 9.02
CA SER A 130 -14.61 9.79 10.47
C SER A 130 -14.51 11.20 11.04
N PHE A 131 -14.05 12.18 10.25
CA PHE A 131 -13.80 13.53 10.72
C PHE A 131 -14.94 14.50 10.36
N PRO A 132 -15.33 15.39 11.29
CA PRO A 132 -16.29 16.44 10.97
C PRO A 132 -15.65 17.46 10.01
N PRO A 133 -16.45 18.19 9.21
CA PRO A 133 -15.93 19.14 8.20
C PRO A 133 -14.92 20.16 8.74
N LYS A 134 -15.10 20.62 9.98
CA LYS A 134 -14.22 21.59 10.66
C LYS A 134 -12.83 21.02 10.99
N GLU A 135 -12.69 19.70 11.12
CA GLU A 135 -11.43 19.03 11.48
C GLU A 135 -10.78 18.30 10.29
N PHE A 136 -11.53 18.04 9.20
CA PHE A 136 -11.01 17.34 8.02
C PHE A 136 -9.72 17.96 7.47
N GLY A 137 -9.65 19.29 7.39
CA GLY A 137 -8.43 19.99 6.95
C GLY A 137 -7.21 19.72 7.84
N LYS A 138 -7.40 19.60 9.16
CA LYS A 138 -6.33 19.25 10.10
C LYS A 138 -5.87 17.80 9.93
N ALA A 139 -6.82 16.88 9.75
CA ALA A 139 -6.52 15.47 9.48
C ALA A 139 -5.75 15.31 8.16
N PHE A 140 -6.18 16.01 7.11
CA PHE A 140 -5.53 15.97 5.81
C PHE A 140 -4.13 16.61 5.84
N ALA A 141 -3.95 17.71 6.59
CA ALA A 141 -2.64 18.35 6.76
C ALA A 141 -1.59 17.41 7.39
N ALA A 142 -2.00 16.39 8.14
CA ALA A 142 -1.08 15.40 8.71
C ALA A 142 -0.38 14.53 7.67
N TYR A 143 -0.96 14.35 6.47
CA TYR A 143 -0.34 13.59 5.38
C TYR A 143 1.02 14.16 4.97
N GLY A 144 1.14 15.49 4.85
CA GLY A 144 2.36 16.13 4.37
C GLY A 144 3.60 15.76 5.20
N PRO A 145 3.62 16.06 6.52
CA PRO A 145 4.72 15.67 7.40
C PRO A 145 4.89 14.15 7.49
N ALA A 146 3.80 13.39 7.52
CA ALA A 146 3.83 11.94 7.65
C ALA A 146 4.53 11.27 6.45
N PHE A 147 4.15 11.64 5.23
CA PHE A 147 4.78 11.16 4.00
C PHE A 147 6.19 11.74 3.80
N GLY A 148 6.43 12.98 4.20
CA GLY A 148 7.77 13.59 4.17
C GLY A 148 8.76 12.84 5.06
N LEU A 149 8.37 12.55 6.31
CA LEU A 149 9.16 11.70 7.21
C LEU A 149 9.27 10.29 6.68
N GLY A 150 8.19 9.72 6.15
CA GLY A 150 8.17 8.40 5.54
C GLY A 150 9.18 8.25 4.40
N GLY A 151 9.26 9.24 3.50
CA GLY A 151 10.18 9.23 2.37
C GLY A 151 11.65 9.27 2.77
N ILE A 152 11.97 9.89 3.92
CA ILE A 152 13.34 9.94 4.47
C ILE A 152 13.67 8.66 5.26
N LEU A 153 12.74 8.24 6.11
CA LEU A 153 12.95 7.09 6.99
C LEU A 153 13.05 5.78 6.22
N GLY A 154 12.33 5.63 5.10
CA GLY A 154 12.39 4.43 4.27
C GLY A 154 13.81 4.05 3.88
N PRO A 155 14.54 4.87 3.10
CA PRO A 155 15.92 4.57 2.72
C PRO A 155 16.89 4.37 3.90
N VAL A 156 16.73 5.14 4.98
CA VAL A 156 17.57 5.03 6.19
C VAL A 156 17.38 3.68 6.89
N ILE A 157 16.12 3.31 7.15
CA ILE A 157 15.76 2.02 7.75
C ILE A 157 16.19 0.88 6.83
N GLY A 158 15.96 1.04 5.52
CA GLY A 158 16.34 0.08 4.50
C GLY A 158 17.84 -0.21 4.47
N GLY A 159 18.66 0.83 4.42
CA GLY A 159 20.12 0.72 4.46
C GLY A 159 20.59 0.02 5.72
N PHE A 160 20.07 0.42 6.89
CA PHE A 160 20.38 -0.22 8.16
C PHE A 160 19.99 -1.70 8.19
N LEU A 161 18.80 -2.08 7.71
CA LEU A 161 18.34 -3.47 7.67
C LEU A 161 19.24 -4.34 6.80
N ILE A 162 19.68 -3.81 5.66
CA ILE A 162 20.57 -4.53 4.72
C ILE A 162 21.98 -4.66 5.31
N GLU A 163 22.53 -3.59 5.89
CA GLU A 163 23.86 -3.56 6.48
C GLU A 163 23.97 -4.44 7.72
N ALA A 164 22.98 -4.38 8.61
CA ALA A 164 22.95 -5.20 9.81
C ALA A 164 22.86 -6.70 9.51
N ASN A 165 22.33 -7.08 8.33
CA ASN A 165 22.18 -8.45 7.85
C ASN A 165 21.73 -9.44 8.94
N ILE A 166 20.73 -9.02 9.72
CA ILE A 166 20.29 -9.75 10.91
C ILE A 166 19.74 -11.12 10.47
N PHE A 167 20.22 -12.21 11.07
CA PHE A 167 19.89 -13.60 10.71
C PHE A 167 20.15 -13.98 9.23
N ASP A 168 21.12 -13.34 8.56
CA ASP A 168 21.41 -13.58 7.13
C ASP A 168 20.23 -13.36 6.18
N LEU A 169 19.26 -12.54 6.62
CA LEU A 169 18.08 -12.22 5.82
C LEU A 169 18.44 -11.35 4.60
N GLY A 170 19.47 -10.51 4.69
CA GLY A 170 19.89 -9.58 3.64
C GLY A 170 18.70 -8.78 3.07
N TRP A 171 18.50 -8.87 1.76
CA TRP A 171 17.40 -8.18 1.07
C TRP A 171 16.00 -8.64 1.55
N ARG A 172 15.84 -9.82 2.15
CA ARG A 172 14.52 -10.30 2.61
C ARG A 172 13.98 -9.47 3.77
N ALA A 173 14.87 -8.90 4.57
CA ALA A 173 14.50 -8.05 5.70
C ALA A 173 13.63 -6.85 5.27
N VAL A 174 13.80 -6.38 4.03
CA VAL A 174 13.07 -5.23 3.50
C VAL A 174 11.58 -5.49 3.31
N PHE A 175 11.21 -6.74 3.10
CA PHE A 175 9.81 -7.16 3.02
C PHE A 175 9.30 -7.59 4.40
N LEU A 176 10.16 -8.24 5.20
CA LEU A 176 9.79 -8.69 6.55
C LEU A 176 9.49 -7.53 7.52
N VAL A 177 10.07 -6.34 7.33
CA VAL A 177 9.76 -5.16 8.15
C VAL A 177 8.29 -4.75 8.07
N ASN A 178 7.60 -5.07 6.96
CA ASN A 178 6.18 -4.78 6.79
C ASN A 178 5.28 -5.69 7.63
N LEU A 179 5.74 -6.91 7.97
CA LEU A 179 4.91 -7.86 8.72
C LEU A 179 4.47 -7.33 10.09
N PRO A 180 5.38 -6.87 10.99
CA PRO A 180 4.96 -6.34 12.28
C PRO A 180 4.06 -5.11 12.12
N ILE A 181 4.39 -4.21 11.18
CA ILE A 181 3.61 -2.98 10.93
C ILE A 181 2.20 -3.33 10.42
N GLY A 182 2.11 -4.26 9.47
CA GLY A 182 0.88 -4.72 8.83
C GLY A 182 -0.02 -5.47 9.80
N ILE A 183 0.54 -6.38 10.61
CA ILE A 183 -0.21 -7.12 11.64
C ILE A 183 -0.79 -6.16 12.68
N VAL A 184 0.02 -5.26 13.23
CA VAL A 184 -0.44 -4.28 14.23
C VAL A 184 -1.50 -3.36 13.63
N SER A 185 -1.25 -2.83 12.43
CA SER A 185 -2.21 -1.99 11.71
C SER A 185 -3.52 -2.74 11.43
N PHE A 186 -3.46 -4.03 11.06
CA PHE A 186 -4.63 -4.83 10.78
C PHE A 186 -5.49 -5.05 12.03
N VAL A 187 -4.85 -5.39 13.16
CA VAL A 187 -5.56 -5.58 14.44
C VAL A 187 -6.23 -4.27 14.88
N LEU A 188 -5.51 -3.15 14.80
CA LEU A 188 -6.05 -1.84 15.16
C LEU A 188 -7.16 -1.41 14.19
N ALA A 189 -6.98 -1.61 12.89
CA ALA A 189 -7.97 -1.31 11.87
C ALA A 189 -9.25 -2.12 12.06
N ALA A 190 -9.11 -3.43 12.31
CA ALA A 190 -10.24 -4.32 12.51
C ALA A 190 -11.05 -3.92 13.74
N LYS A 191 -10.40 -3.42 14.79
CA LYS A 191 -11.04 -3.00 16.03
C LYS A 191 -11.67 -1.60 15.96
N TYR A 192 -11.00 -0.63 15.34
CA TYR A 192 -11.34 0.79 15.48
C TYR A 192 -11.87 1.46 14.21
N LEU A 193 -11.73 0.87 13.01
CA LEU A 193 -12.33 1.48 11.82
C LEU A 193 -13.86 1.43 11.88
N PRO A 194 -14.55 2.50 11.45
CA PRO A 194 -16.01 2.54 11.41
C PRO A 194 -16.56 1.45 10.50
N LYS A 195 -17.57 0.71 10.99
CA LYS A 195 -18.27 -0.31 10.21
C LYS A 195 -19.33 0.39 9.35
N ASN A 196 -19.06 0.53 8.06
CA ASN A 196 -20.02 1.10 7.13
C ASN A 196 -20.80 0.01 6.39
N VAL A 197 -22.02 0.37 6.00
CA VAL A 197 -22.89 -0.49 5.19
C VAL A 197 -22.45 -0.37 3.72
N PRO A 198 -22.12 -1.47 3.04
CA PRO A 198 -21.77 -1.45 1.62
C PRO A 198 -22.89 -0.88 0.74
N ASP A 199 -22.57 0.01 -0.19
CA ASP A 199 -23.55 0.54 -1.15
C ASP A 199 -23.57 -0.32 -2.43
N LYS A 200 -24.55 -1.22 -2.51
CA LYS A 200 -24.71 -2.13 -3.65
C LYS A 200 -25.13 -1.42 -4.95
N SER A 201 -25.54 -0.15 -4.90
CA SER A 201 -25.94 0.61 -6.09
C SER A 201 -24.74 1.07 -6.93
N VAL A 202 -23.54 1.09 -6.34
CA VAL A 202 -22.29 1.46 -7.03
C VAL A 202 -21.96 0.42 -8.09
N LYS A 203 -22.00 0.85 -9.35
CA LYS A 203 -21.55 0.03 -10.49
C LYS A 203 -20.03 0.04 -10.58
N ILE A 204 -19.43 -1.14 -10.72
CA ILE A 204 -18.00 -1.29 -10.99
C ILE A 204 -17.81 -1.17 -12.49
N ASP A 205 -17.01 -0.20 -12.92
CA ASP A 205 -16.61 -0.06 -14.32
C ASP A 205 -15.42 -0.99 -14.62
N LEU A 206 -15.74 -2.26 -14.89
CA LEU A 206 -14.75 -3.28 -15.21
C LEU A 206 -14.05 -2.99 -16.55
N LEU A 207 -14.78 -2.43 -17.52
CA LEU A 207 -14.22 -2.10 -18.83
C LEU A 207 -13.22 -0.96 -18.72
N GLY A 208 -13.59 0.14 -18.05
CA GLY A 208 -12.68 1.26 -17.79
C GLY A 208 -11.47 0.82 -16.98
N SER A 209 -11.64 -0.04 -15.97
CA SER A 209 -10.53 -0.59 -15.19
C SER A 209 -9.57 -1.41 -16.06
N PHE A 210 -10.11 -2.28 -16.93
CA PHE A 210 -9.32 -3.05 -17.88
C PHE A 210 -8.58 -2.16 -18.87
N LEU A 211 -9.24 -1.15 -19.42
CA LEU A 211 -8.63 -0.18 -20.35
C LEU A 211 -7.50 0.61 -19.68
N VAL A 212 -7.65 1.01 -18.42
CA VAL A 212 -6.60 1.69 -17.65
C VAL A 212 -5.40 0.76 -17.44
N ILE A 213 -5.63 -0.48 -17.01
CA ILE A 213 -4.56 -1.48 -16.85
C ILE A 213 -3.82 -1.69 -18.18
N LEU A 214 -4.55 -1.84 -19.28
CA LEU A 214 -3.98 -2.07 -20.60
C LEU A 214 -3.20 -0.85 -21.11
N ALA A 215 -3.75 0.36 -20.97
CA ALA A 215 -3.10 1.60 -21.37
C ALA A 215 -1.83 1.86 -20.54
N SER A 216 -1.90 1.70 -19.21
CA SER A 216 -0.73 1.84 -18.34
C SER A 216 0.33 0.78 -18.67
N GLY A 217 -0.07 -0.46 -18.93
CA GLY A 217 0.84 -1.53 -19.35
C GLY A 217 1.54 -1.22 -20.68
N MET A 218 0.79 -0.74 -21.68
CA MET A 218 1.34 -0.35 -22.98
C MET A 218 2.29 0.84 -22.92
N LEU A 219 2.08 1.76 -21.97
CA LEU A 219 2.98 2.91 -21.75
C LEU A 219 4.25 2.50 -20.99
N VAL A 220 4.11 1.69 -19.94
CA VAL A 220 5.23 1.33 -19.05
C VAL A 220 6.12 0.24 -19.64
N TYR A 221 5.56 -0.72 -20.39
CA TYR A 221 6.32 -1.82 -21.00
C TYR A 221 7.52 -1.36 -21.87
N PRO A 222 7.35 -0.44 -22.85
CA PRO A 222 8.48 0.03 -23.66
C PRO A 222 9.50 0.81 -22.82
N LEU A 223 9.07 1.57 -21.81
CA LEU A 223 9.97 2.30 -20.92
C LEU A 223 10.86 1.37 -20.09
N ILE A 224 10.35 0.19 -19.70
CA ILE A 224 11.12 -0.81 -18.94
C ILE A 224 12.02 -1.64 -19.87
N LYS A 225 11.58 -1.92 -21.09
CA LYS A 225 12.35 -2.74 -22.05
C LYS A 225 13.48 -1.97 -22.75
N GLY A 226 13.34 -0.64 -22.88
CA GLY A 226 14.27 0.20 -23.65
C GLY A 226 13.96 0.19 -25.14
#